data_AF-A0A166DFV7-F1
#
_entry.id   AF-A0A166DFV7-F1
#
_cell.length_a   1.000
_cell.length_b   1.000
_cell.length_c   1.000
_cell.angle_alpha   90.00
_cell.angle_beta   90.00
_cell.angle_gamma   90.00
#
_symmetry.space_group_name_H-M   'P 1'
#
loop_
_entity.id
_entity.type
_entity.pdbx_description
1 polymer ?
#
loop_
_entity_poly.entity_id
_entity_poly.type
_entity_poly.pdbx_seq_one_letter_code
_entity_poly.pdbx_strand_id
1 'polypeptide(L)'
;MDDYPTISVPTRYSYEELEAFFDERARTKAAADFDYCCFLCRNSVELEEAHFIPIINDYRTFSACSHGLYTHELDPYDAANCLYSCRSCFYLFITTDDVLRKVVLMPCVPLMRYALHVIRHATDVASRSQTLDMIFEDLEHDKISSPHRIRAAPFLHCFQLYPRRAYPESGEPRFDSTELLVLSSPSTYIDDGEGSDATRYCILERDSKPESVQSPSRRVTFYDQEADGSVTLWRIPNRSPGALLGNADTAWVAKAANPTVFNVFDNLLFALSSRRGLPSGFVPEGGRKSWADFGRK
;
A
#
# COMPACT_ATOMS: atom_id res chain seq x y z
N MET A 1 -35.12 -9.09 -25.49
CA MET A 1 -34.21 -9.63 -24.46
C MET A 1 -32.84 -9.39 -25.01
N ASP A 2 -32.25 -8.28 -24.63
CA ASP A 2 -30.93 -7.89 -25.12
C ASP A 2 -29.89 -8.74 -24.38
N ASP A 3 -29.16 -9.55 -25.15
CA ASP A 3 -28.02 -10.32 -24.67
C ASP A 3 -26.91 -9.34 -24.29
N TYR A 4 -26.85 -8.95 -23.02
CA TYR A 4 -25.69 -8.27 -22.49
C TYR A 4 -24.51 -9.26 -22.49
N PRO A 5 -23.40 -8.95 -23.18
CA PRO A 5 -22.23 -9.81 -23.16
C PRO A 5 -21.77 -9.96 -21.70
N THR A 6 -21.73 -11.19 -21.22
CA THR A 6 -21.23 -11.51 -19.89
C THR A 6 -19.71 -11.31 -19.93
N ILE A 7 -19.24 -10.13 -19.52
CA ILE A 7 -17.81 -9.87 -19.34
C ILE A 7 -17.36 -10.73 -18.16
N SER A 8 -16.68 -11.83 -18.44
CA SER A 8 -16.06 -12.66 -17.40
C SER A 8 -14.93 -11.87 -16.77
N VAL A 9 -15.13 -11.35 -15.56
CA VAL A 9 -14.06 -10.69 -14.81
C VAL A 9 -13.09 -11.76 -14.31
N PRO A 10 -11.79 -11.71 -14.69
CA PRO A 10 -10.83 -12.71 -14.25
C PRO A 10 -10.74 -12.71 -12.72
N THR A 11 -10.81 -13.90 -12.12
CA THR A 11 -10.62 -14.05 -10.67
C THR A 11 -9.15 -13.95 -10.26
N ARG A 12 -8.22 -14.19 -11.20
CA ARG A 12 -6.76 -14.04 -11.09
C ARG A 12 -6.17 -13.79 -12.47
N TYR A 13 -5.06 -13.05 -12.52
CA TYR A 13 -4.29 -12.78 -13.73
C TYR A 13 -3.14 -13.80 -13.85
N SER A 14 -2.83 -14.25 -15.06
CA SER A 14 -1.57 -14.96 -15.33
C SER A 14 -0.38 -13.98 -15.28
N TYR A 15 0.84 -14.50 -15.26
CA TYR A 15 2.06 -13.67 -15.35
C TYR A 15 2.06 -12.81 -16.63
N GLU A 16 1.69 -13.37 -17.78
CA GLU A 16 1.64 -12.64 -19.05
C GLU A 16 0.58 -11.53 -19.02
N GLU A 17 -0.57 -11.80 -18.40
CA GLU A 17 -1.63 -10.80 -18.27
C GLU A 17 -1.29 -9.70 -17.27
N LEU A 18 -0.48 -9.98 -16.24
CA LEU A 18 0.06 -8.94 -15.36
C LEU A 18 1.03 -8.03 -16.10
N GLU A 19 1.96 -8.61 -16.86
CA GLU A 19 2.92 -7.81 -17.61
C GLU A 19 2.15 -6.88 -18.55
N ALA A 20 1.17 -7.41 -19.30
CA ALA A 20 0.31 -6.63 -20.18
C ALA A 20 -0.76 -5.75 -19.47
N PHE A 21 -0.77 -5.67 -18.14
CA PHE A 21 -1.84 -5.01 -17.40
C PHE A 21 -1.88 -3.49 -17.61
N PHE A 22 -0.72 -2.86 -17.72
CA PHE A 22 -0.58 -1.43 -17.93
C PHE A 22 -0.15 -1.12 -19.37
N ASP A 23 -0.78 -0.11 -19.97
CA ASP A 23 -0.35 0.44 -21.26
C ASP A 23 1.00 1.17 -21.16
N GLU A 24 1.62 1.47 -22.29
CA GLU A 24 2.93 2.14 -22.35
C GLU A 24 2.94 3.49 -21.63
N ARG A 25 1.82 4.24 -21.68
CA ARG A 25 1.70 5.54 -21.04
C ARG A 25 1.71 5.39 -19.51
N ALA A 26 0.93 4.46 -18.97
CA ALA A 26 0.87 4.16 -17.54
C ALA A 26 2.21 3.63 -17.04
N ARG A 27 2.86 2.71 -17.79
CA ARG A 27 4.20 2.21 -17.48
C ARG A 27 5.25 3.33 -17.42
N THR A 28 5.28 4.19 -18.43
CA THR A 28 6.23 5.32 -18.48
C THR A 28 6.02 6.29 -17.31
N LYS A 29 4.77 6.66 -17.03
CA LYS A 29 4.42 7.52 -15.89
C LYS A 29 4.79 6.84 -14.56
N ALA A 30 4.53 5.54 -14.42
CA ALA A 30 4.90 4.80 -13.22
C ALA A 30 6.42 4.75 -13.02
N ALA A 31 7.21 4.49 -14.07
CA ALA A 31 8.67 4.52 -13.98
C ALA A 31 9.19 5.91 -13.54
N ALA A 32 8.62 6.99 -14.09
CA ALA A 32 8.95 8.36 -13.68
C ALA A 32 8.52 8.67 -12.23
N ASP A 33 7.39 8.16 -11.76
CA ASP A 33 6.96 8.26 -10.36
C ASP A 33 7.91 7.55 -9.37
N PHE A 34 8.82 6.72 -9.88
CA PHE A 34 9.81 6.01 -9.08
C PHE A 34 11.25 6.41 -9.42
N ASP A 35 11.46 7.47 -10.22
CA ASP A 35 12.77 7.87 -10.75
C ASP A 35 13.56 6.70 -11.36
N TYR A 36 12.86 5.81 -12.06
CA TYR A 36 13.44 4.61 -12.67
C TYR A 36 14.19 3.74 -11.66
N CYS A 37 13.77 3.76 -10.39
CA CYS A 37 14.34 2.96 -9.31
C CYS A 37 13.30 2.00 -8.75
N CYS A 38 13.69 0.73 -8.55
CA CYS A 38 12.82 -0.28 -7.95
C CYS A 38 12.28 0.19 -6.58
N PHE A 39 10.95 0.08 -6.40
CA PHE A 39 10.27 0.56 -5.20
C PHE A 39 10.77 -0.08 -3.90
N LEU A 40 11.31 -1.30 -3.97
CA LEU A 40 11.83 -2.05 -2.82
C LEU A 40 13.31 -1.82 -2.58
N CYS A 41 14.17 -2.27 -3.51
CA CYS A 41 15.62 -2.26 -3.29
C CYS A 41 16.31 -0.97 -3.71
N ARG A 42 15.59 -0.01 -4.32
CA ARG A 42 16.12 1.25 -4.86
C ARG A 42 17.19 1.07 -5.95
N ASN A 43 17.31 -0.12 -6.54
CA ASN A 43 18.16 -0.33 -7.71
C ASN A 43 17.57 0.41 -8.92
N SER A 44 18.42 1.08 -9.70
CA SER A 44 18.01 1.64 -10.98
C SER A 44 17.65 0.51 -11.96
N VAL A 45 16.57 0.69 -12.70
CA VAL A 45 16.04 -0.29 -13.65
C VAL A 45 15.64 0.48 -14.90
N GLU A 46 16.05 0.01 -16.06
CA GLU A 46 15.59 0.52 -17.35
C GLU A 46 14.15 0.08 -17.61
N LEU A 47 13.41 0.84 -18.42
CA LEU A 47 11.97 0.61 -18.64
C LEU A 47 11.69 -0.79 -19.24
N GLU A 48 12.57 -1.27 -20.12
CA GLU A 48 12.44 -2.56 -20.81
C GLU A 48 12.74 -3.76 -19.91
N GLU A 49 13.47 -3.55 -18.82
CA GLU A 49 13.83 -4.58 -17.83
C GLU A 49 12.95 -4.56 -16.59
N ALA A 50 12.08 -3.55 -16.49
CA ALA A 50 11.22 -3.33 -15.35
C ALA A 50 9.97 -4.20 -15.40
N HIS A 51 9.47 -4.50 -14.20
CA HIS A 51 8.22 -5.17 -13.99
C HIS A 51 7.22 -4.24 -13.29
N PHE A 52 5.96 -4.34 -13.70
CA PHE A 52 4.88 -3.45 -13.27
C PHE A 52 3.85 -4.23 -12.47
N ILE A 53 3.71 -3.89 -11.19
CA ILE A 53 2.87 -4.64 -10.26
C ILE A 53 1.59 -3.85 -9.96
N PRO A 54 0.41 -4.31 -10.39
CA PRO A 54 -0.84 -3.65 -10.06
C PRO A 54 -1.18 -3.80 -8.58
N ILE A 55 -1.58 -2.71 -7.92
CA ILE A 55 -2.02 -2.70 -6.51
C ILE A 55 -3.43 -3.25 -6.40
N ILE A 56 -4.34 -2.81 -7.26
CA ILE A 56 -5.67 -3.35 -7.47
C ILE A 56 -5.61 -4.18 -8.75
N ASN A 57 -5.54 -5.49 -8.60
CA ASN A 57 -5.32 -6.42 -9.71
C ASN A 57 -6.44 -7.44 -9.88
N ASP A 58 -7.51 -7.36 -9.08
CA ASP A 58 -8.66 -8.25 -9.21
C ASP A 58 -9.94 -7.60 -8.67
N TYR A 59 -11.07 -8.22 -8.98
CA TYR A 59 -12.38 -7.80 -8.51
C TYR A 59 -12.49 -7.77 -6.98
N ARG A 60 -11.77 -8.66 -6.28
CA ARG A 60 -11.88 -8.77 -4.81
C ARG A 60 -11.28 -7.53 -4.15
N THR A 61 -10.07 -7.15 -4.58
CA THR A 61 -9.36 -5.97 -4.10
C THR A 61 -10.13 -4.71 -4.47
N PHE A 62 -10.65 -4.64 -5.68
CA PHE A 62 -11.52 -3.54 -6.10
C PHE A 62 -12.78 -3.42 -5.24
N SER A 63 -13.48 -4.54 -5.00
CA SER A 63 -14.68 -4.57 -4.17
C SER A 63 -14.37 -4.16 -2.73
N ALA A 64 -13.25 -4.62 -2.16
CA ALA A 64 -12.80 -4.22 -0.83
C ALA A 64 -12.53 -2.71 -0.77
N CYS A 65 -11.79 -2.18 -1.74
CA CYS A 65 -11.53 -0.74 -1.89
C CYS A 65 -12.82 0.09 -1.96
N SER A 66 -13.77 -0.34 -2.78
CA SER A 66 -15.04 0.35 -2.99
C SER A 66 -15.94 0.29 -1.76
N HIS A 67 -16.17 -0.90 -1.19
CA HIS A 67 -17.08 -1.08 -0.04
C HIS A 67 -16.49 -0.56 1.27
N GLY A 68 -15.18 -0.67 1.44
CA GLY A 68 -14.47 -0.18 2.63
C GLY A 68 -14.24 1.33 2.64
N LEU A 69 -14.57 2.03 1.55
CA LEU A 69 -14.23 3.44 1.33
C LEU A 69 -12.72 3.67 1.55
N TYR A 70 -11.90 2.79 0.97
CA TYR A 70 -10.45 2.91 1.13
C TYR A 70 -9.90 3.94 0.16
N THR A 71 -10.27 3.86 -1.12
CA THR A 71 -9.74 4.73 -2.17
C THR A 71 -10.84 5.36 -3.01
N HIS A 72 -10.55 6.55 -3.53
CA HIS A 72 -11.35 7.21 -4.57
C HIS A 72 -10.71 7.07 -5.97
N GLU A 73 -9.42 6.71 -6.04
CA GLU A 73 -8.65 6.41 -7.25
C GLU A 73 -8.92 4.97 -7.72
N LEU A 74 -10.07 4.77 -8.35
CA LEU A 74 -10.53 3.43 -8.73
C LEU A 74 -10.13 2.99 -10.14
N ASP A 75 -9.44 3.80 -10.95
CA ASP A 75 -8.97 3.34 -12.27
C ASP A 75 -7.81 2.37 -12.09
N PRO A 76 -8.02 1.05 -12.28
CA PRO A 76 -6.97 0.08 -12.02
C PRO A 76 -5.84 0.21 -13.04
N TYR A 77 -6.05 0.83 -14.20
CA TYR A 77 -5.05 0.88 -15.27
C TYR A 77 -4.18 2.14 -15.24
N ASP A 78 -4.40 3.09 -14.30
CA ASP A 78 -3.52 4.26 -14.14
C ASP A 78 -2.21 3.87 -13.43
N ALA A 79 -1.16 4.65 -13.69
CA ALA A 79 0.14 4.57 -13.03
C ALA A 79 0.04 4.66 -11.50
N ALA A 80 -0.96 5.36 -10.95
CA ALA A 80 -1.22 5.43 -9.51
C ALA A 80 -1.51 4.04 -8.88
N ASN A 81 -1.96 3.08 -9.69
CA ASN A 81 -2.17 1.70 -9.28
C ASN A 81 -0.94 0.81 -9.52
N CYS A 82 0.20 1.34 -9.97
CA CYS A 82 1.33 0.54 -10.45
C CYS A 82 2.58 0.69 -9.59
N LEU A 83 3.13 -0.39 -9.03
CA LEU A 83 4.48 -0.40 -8.43
C LEU A 83 5.54 -0.74 -9.48
N TYR A 84 6.68 -0.06 -9.45
CA TYR A 84 7.79 -0.24 -10.39
C TYR A 84 8.92 -1.06 -9.77
N SER A 85 9.25 -2.21 -10.36
CA SER A 85 10.16 -3.18 -9.73
C SER A 85 11.24 -3.71 -10.67
N CYS A 86 12.41 -4.02 -10.12
CA CYS A 86 13.34 -4.93 -10.79
C CYS A 86 12.82 -6.37 -10.71
N ARG A 87 13.35 -7.25 -11.57
CA ARG A 87 12.96 -8.66 -11.63
C ARG A 87 13.09 -9.40 -10.30
N SER A 88 14.20 -9.20 -9.59
CA SER A 88 14.42 -9.86 -8.29
C SER A 88 13.38 -9.45 -7.26
N CYS A 89 13.08 -8.15 -7.16
CA CYS A 89 12.06 -7.64 -6.24
C CYS A 89 10.64 -8.04 -6.66
N PHE A 90 10.38 -8.20 -7.96
CA PHE A 90 9.10 -8.68 -8.46
C PHE A 90 8.83 -10.10 -7.97
N TYR A 91 9.79 -11.03 -8.11
CA TYR A 91 9.63 -12.40 -7.62
C TYR A 91 9.66 -12.52 -6.09
N LEU A 92 10.24 -11.54 -5.39
CA LEU A 92 10.12 -11.44 -3.93
C LEU A 92 8.70 -11.01 -3.53
N PHE A 93 8.04 -10.18 -4.33
CA PHE A 93 6.71 -9.65 -4.04
C PHE A 93 5.57 -10.59 -4.49
N ILE A 94 5.74 -11.33 -5.59
CA ILE A 94 4.72 -12.13 -6.26
C ILE A 94 5.16 -13.61 -6.41
N THR A 95 4.23 -14.56 -6.33
CA THR A 95 4.47 -15.99 -6.65
C THR A 95 4.46 -16.24 -8.16
N THR A 96 5.30 -17.15 -8.64
CA THR A 96 5.41 -17.51 -10.06
C THR A 96 4.19 -18.25 -10.62
N ASP A 97 3.50 -19.04 -9.79
CA ASP A 97 2.57 -20.06 -10.31
C ASP A 97 1.10 -19.60 -10.29
N ASP A 98 0.79 -18.63 -9.42
CA ASP A 98 -0.60 -18.26 -9.11
C ASP A 98 -0.79 -16.73 -8.91
N VAL A 99 0.24 -15.94 -9.22
CA VAL A 99 0.32 -14.47 -9.04
C VAL A 99 -0.29 -14.01 -7.71
N LEU A 100 0.05 -14.73 -6.65
CA LEU A 100 -0.32 -14.38 -5.30
C LEU A 100 0.76 -13.46 -4.73
N ARG A 101 0.35 -12.43 -4.01
CA ARG A 101 1.29 -11.60 -3.26
C ARG A 101 1.83 -12.37 -2.08
N LYS A 102 3.17 -12.38 -1.95
CA LYS A 102 3.86 -12.95 -0.79
C LYS A 102 3.91 -11.94 0.36
N VAL A 103 4.05 -10.66 0.01
CA VAL A 103 4.04 -9.52 0.93
C VAL A 103 3.10 -8.44 0.41
N VAL A 104 2.59 -7.62 1.32
CA VAL A 104 1.78 -6.44 1.00
C VAL A 104 2.42 -5.19 1.59
N LEU A 105 2.19 -4.05 0.96
CA LEU A 105 2.51 -2.75 1.54
C LEU A 105 1.31 -2.28 2.36
N MET A 106 1.53 -1.98 3.63
CA MET A 106 0.50 -1.42 4.52
C MET A 106 0.87 0.00 4.90
N PRO A 107 -0.11 0.93 5.00
CA PRO A 107 0.15 2.21 5.66
C PRO A 107 0.77 1.97 7.03
N CYS A 108 1.76 2.79 7.40
CA CYS A 108 2.45 2.62 8.68
C CYS A 108 1.52 2.91 9.88
N VAL A 109 1.92 2.45 11.07
CA VAL A 109 1.13 2.58 12.30
C VAL A 109 0.72 4.04 12.61
N PRO A 110 1.62 5.05 12.52
CA PRO A 110 1.24 6.44 12.76
C PRO A 110 0.11 6.93 11.85
N LEU A 111 0.18 6.63 10.54
CA LEU A 111 -0.87 6.99 9.59
C LEU A 111 -2.20 6.26 9.88
N MET A 112 -2.15 4.95 10.16
CA MET A 112 -3.37 4.20 10.50
C MET A 112 -4.02 4.72 11.79
N ARG A 113 -3.23 5.10 12.80
CA ARG A 113 -3.72 5.73 14.04
C ARG A 113 -4.35 7.10 13.78
N TYR A 114 -3.75 7.90 12.89
CA TYR A 114 -4.33 9.18 12.47
C TYR A 114 -5.67 8.99 11.77
N ALA A 115 -5.76 8.10 10.79
CA ALA A 115 -7.02 7.79 10.11
C ALA A 115 -8.10 7.31 11.09
N LEU A 116 -7.73 6.41 12.01
CA LEU A 116 -8.61 5.97 13.11
C LEU A 116 -9.13 7.13 13.95
N HIS A 117 -8.26 8.10 14.29
CA HIS A 117 -8.66 9.29 15.02
C HIS A 117 -9.68 10.10 14.24
N VAL A 118 -9.42 10.40 12.95
CA VAL A 118 -10.33 11.16 12.09
C VAL A 118 -11.70 10.48 11.99
N ILE A 119 -11.72 9.17 11.69
CA ILE A 119 -12.97 8.40 11.54
C ILE A 119 -13.79 8.41 12.85
N ARG A 120 -13.14 8.26 14.00
CA ARG A 120 -13.82 8.24 15.31
C ARG A 120 -14.41 9.58 15.73
N HIS A 121 -13.90 10.68 15.20
CA HIS A 121 -14.37 12.03 15.52
C HIS A 121 -15.20 12.66 14.39
N ALA A 122 -15.48 11.93 13.31
CA ALA A 122 -16.33 12.38 12.23
C ALA A 122 -17.80 12.48 12.72
N THR A 123 -18.37 13.69 12.68
CA THR A 123 -19.69 13.98 13.26
C THR A 123 -20.82 14.07 12.23
N ASP A 124 -20.50 14.47 11.00
CA ASP A 124 -21.46 14.71 9.92
C ASP A 124 -21.35 13.65 8.82
N VAL A 125 -22.28 13.63 7.87
CA VAL A 125 -22.29 12.61 6.79
C VAL A 125 -21.07 12.76 5.87
N ALA A 126 -20.65 13.99 5.57
CA ALA A 126 -19.54 14.23 4.65
C ALA A 126 -18.22 13.71 5.24
N SER A 127 -17.89 14.10 6.48
CA SER A 127 -16.70 13.58 7.18
C SER A 127 -16.72 12.06 7.34
N ARG A 128 -17.89 11.47 7.63
CA ARG A 128 -18.03 10.01 7.75
C ARG A 128 -17.92 9.27 6.42
N SER A 129 -18.12 9.96 5.29
CA SER A 129 -18.03 9.40 3.94
C SER A 129 -16.64 9.49 3.30
N GLN A 130 -15.69 10.21 3.90
CA GLN A 130 -14.35 10.38 3.34
C GLN A 130 -13.64 9.04 3.14
N THR A 131 -13.00 8.85 1.98
CA THR A 131 -12.13 7.68 1.78
C THR A 131 -10.85 7.82 2.59
N LEU A 132 -10.09 6.74 2.76
CA LEU A 132 -8.78 6.81 3.41
C LEU A 132 -7.84 7.75 2.65
N ASP A 133 -7.88 7.71 1.32
CA ASP A 133 -7.13 8.65 0.47
C ASP A 133 -7.49 10.10 0.78
N MET A 134 -8.79 10.45 0.82
CA MET A 134 -9.23 11.81 1.14
C MET A 134 -8.75 12.27 2.53
N ILE A 135 -8.75 11.37 3.52
CA ILE A 135 -8.26 11.68 4.87
C ILE A 135 -6.76 12.03 4.85
N PHE A 136 -5.97 11.35 4.01
CA PHE A 136 -4.54 11.60 3.91
C PHE A 136 -4.20 12.77 2.98
N GLU A 137 -5.01 13.02 1.95
CA GLU A 137 -4.95 14.26 1.16
C GLU A 137 -5.22 15.47 2.04
N ASP A 138 -6.24 15.42 2.90
CA ASP A 138 -6.52 16.47 3.87
C ASP A 138 -5.32 16.70 4.81
N LEU A 139 -4.61 15.63 5.21
CA LEU A 139 -3.38 15.73 6.01
C LEU A 139 -2.23 16.34 5.21
N GLU A 140 -2.13 16.05 3.92
CA GLU A 140 -1.13 16.62 3.03
C GLU A 140 -1.34 18.13 2.81
N HIS A 141 -2.60 18.56 2.67
CA HIS A 141 -2.94 19.98 2.53
C HIS A 141 -2.81 20.77 3.84
N ASP A 142 -3.03 20.12 4.98
CA ASP A 142 -2.91 20.75 6.30
C ASP A 142 -2.19 19.85 7.31
N LYS A 143 -0.89 20.10 7.45
CA LYS A 143 0.03 19.29 8.26
C LYS A 143 0.11 19.75 9.72
N ILE A 144 -0.36 20.95 10.06
CA ILE A 144 0.00 21.62 11.33
C ILE A 144 -1.19 22.04 12.20
N SER A 145 -2.43 21.99 11.71
CA SER A 145 -3.58 22.52 12.47
C SER A 145 -3.95 21.75 13.74
N SER A 146 -3.41 20.55 13.95
CA SER A 146 -3.63 19.80 15.18
C SER A 146 -2.42 18.95 15.60
N PRO A 147 -2.30 18.60 16.90
CA PRO A 147 -1.24 17.70 17.37
C PRO A 147 -1.26 16.32 16.71
N HIS A 148 -2.42 15.85 16.26
CA HIS A 148 -2.52 14.59 15.52
C HIS A 148 -1.97 14.72 14.09
N ARG A 149 -2.24 15.84 13.42
CA ARG A 149 -1.70 16.14 12.08
C ARG A 149 -0.18 16.29 12.12
N ILE A 150 0.34 17.06 13.08
CA ILE A 150 1.80 17.27 13.25
C ILE A 150 2.53 15.95 13.43
N ARG A 151 1.98 15.03 14.23
CA ARG A 151 2.59 13.70 14.46
C ARG A 151 2.52 12.78 13.24
N ALA A 152 1.44 12.84 12.47
CA ALA A 152 1.22 11.93 11.34
C ALA A 152 1.87 12.41 10.04
N ALA A 153 1.96 13.73 9.83
CA ALA A 153 2.43 14.34 8.59
C ALA A 153 3.82 13.85 8.11
N PRO A 154 4.82 13.64 9.00
CA PRO A 154 6.13 13.13 8.57
C PRO A 154 6.03 11.75 7.90
N PHE A 155 5.00 10.97 8.24
CA PHE A 155 4.77 9.63 7.74
C PHE A 155 3.89 9.56 6.49
N LEU A 156 3.47 10.69 5.90
CA LEU A 156 2.72 10.70 4.64
C LEU A 156 3.42 9.86 3.56
N HIS A 157 2.63 9.01 2.89
CA HIS A 157 3.08 8.03 1.89
C HIS A 157 4.11 7.00 2.40
N CYS A 158 4.20 6.78 3.72
CA CYS A 158 5.09 5.77 4.27
C CYS A 158 4.34 4.45 4.49
N PHE A 159 4.95 3.38 3.98
CA PHE A 159 4.40 2.04 4.02
C PHE A 159 5.39 1.08 4.66
N GLN A 160 4.88 0.09 5.36
CA GLN A 160 5.66 -1.03 5.87
C GLN A 160 5.32 -2.29 5.07
N LEU A 161 6.31 -3.15 4.87
CA LEU A 161 6.05 -4.47 4.31
C LEU A 161 5.42 -5.36 5.38
N TYR A 162 4.42 -6.14 4.97
CA TYR A 162 3.74 -7.07 5.85
C TYR A 162 3.58 -8.43 5.16
N PRO A 163 3.90 -9.55 5.82
CA PRO A 163 3.77 -10.86 5.23
C PRO A 163 2.29 -11.22 5.07
N ARG A 164 1.98 -11.80 3.92
CA ARG A 164 0.73 -12.54 3.79
C ARG A 164 0.77 -13.73 4.75
N ARG A 165 -0.37 -14.15 5.30
CA ARG A 165 -0.44 -15.39 6.08
C ARG A 165 0.13 -16.53 5.26
N ALA A 166 1.24 -17.09 5.73
CA ALA A 166 1.84 -18.27 5.15
C ALA A 166 0.73 -19.30 4.96
N TYR A 167 0.57 -19.79 3.73
CA TYR A 167 -0.25 -20.97 3.49
C TYR A 167 0.25 -22.09 4.41
N PRO A 168 -0.65 -22.96 4.92
CA PRO A 168 -0.23 -24.04 5.79
C PRO A 168 0.66 -25.01 5.01
N GLU A 169 1.91 -25.14 5.46
CA GLU A 169 2.72 -26.38 5.57
C GLU A 169 2.83 -27.37 4.40
N SER A 170 2.31 -27.08 3.20
CA SER A 170 2.45 -27.95 2.03
C SER A 170 3.69 -27.59 1.21
N GLY A 171 4.87 -27.84 1.77
CA GLY A 171 6.10 -28.12 1.00
C GLY A 171 6.71 -27.04 0.10
N GLU A 172 6.11 -25.87 -0.04
CA GLU A 172 6.75 -24.78 -0.81
C GLU A 172 7.92 -24.16 -0.03
N PRO A 173 9.00 -23.77 -0.73
CA PRO A 173 10.18 -23.24 -0.08
C PRO A 173 9.81 -21.97 0.68
N ARG A 174 10.02 -22.01 2.01
CA ARG A 174 10.22 -20.79 2.82
C ARG A 174 11.17 -19.90 2.02
N PHE A 175 10.88 -18.59 1.98
CA PHE A 175 11.79 -17.61 1.37
C PHE A 175 13.25 -17.98 1.67
N ASP A 176 14.07 -18.20 0.63
CA ASP A 176 15.50 -18.45 0.84
C ASP A 176 16.21 -17.25 1.50
N SER A 177 15.56 -16.07 1.49
CA SER A 177 16.01 -14.88 2.20
C SER A 177 14.84 -14.12 2.84
N THR A 178 14.89 -13.90 4.14
CA THR A 178 14.05 -12.97 4.90
C THR A 178 14.57 -11.53 4.85
N GLU A 179 15.64 -11.31 4.08
CA GLU A 179 16.36 -10.04 3.96
C GLU A 179 16.35 -9.54 2.52
N LEU A 180 16.24 -8.23 2.37
CA LEU A 180 16.37 -7.49 1.12
C LEU A 180 17.61 -6.59 1.19
N LEU A 181 18.51 -6.69 0.22
CA LEU A 181 19.53 -5.66 0.04
C LEU A 181 18.88 -4.40 -0.54
N VAL A 182 18.78 -3.35 0.28
CA VAL A 182 18.38 -2.01 -0.13
C VAL A 182 19.65 -1.24 -0.46
N LEU A 183 19.71 -0.68 -1.67
CA LEU A 183 20.84 0.15 -2.08
C LEU A 183 20.85 1.49 -1.35
N SER A 184 22.01 2.13 -1.37
CA SER A 184 22.22 3.43 -0.75
C SER A 184 21.13 4.41 -1.18
N SER A 185 20.41 4.93 -0.20
CA SER A 185 19.27 5.81 -0.40
C SER A 185 19.21 6.87 0.71
N PRO A 186 18.66 8.06 0.43
CA PRO A 186 18.40 9.03 1.46
C PRO A 186 17.43 8.42 2.48
N SER A 187 17.69 8.63 3.77
CA SER A 187 16.85 8.09 4.84
C SER A 187 16.61 9.12 5.93
N THR A 188 15.39 9.10 6.47
CA THR A 188 14.98 9.96 7.59
C THR A 188 14.71 9.08 8.79
N TYR A 189 15.23 9.46 9.96
CA TYR A 189 14.95 8.76 11.23
C TYR A 189 13.98 9.58 12.06
N ILE A 190 12.92 8.94 12.54
CA ILE A 190 11.86 9.59 13.33
C ILE A 190 11.50 8.70 14.52
N ASP A 191 11.44 9.29 15.70
CA ASP A 191 10.96 8.62 16.91
C ASP A 191 9.47 8.98 17.13
N ASP A 192 8.57 7.99 17.08
CA ASP A 192 7.14 8.16 17.36
C ASP A 192 6.88 7.95 18.85
N GLY A 193 6.78 9.05 19.59
CA GLY A 193 6.52 9.08 21.02
C GLY A 193 7.71 9.61 21.83
N GLU A 194 7.55 9.59 23.15
CA GLU A 194 8.57 10.01 24.11
C GLU A 194 8.85 8.87 25.10
N GLY A 195 10.09 8.75 25.56
CA GLY A 195 10.47 7.79 26.60
C GLY A 195 10.77 6.37 26.09
N SER A 196 10.65 5.38 26.97
CA SER A 196 11.03 3.98 26.72
C SER A 196 10.14 3.26 25.70
N ASP A 197 8.98 3.82 25.38
CA ASP A 197 7.98 3.21 24.49
C ASP A 197 8.01 3.83 23.07
N ALA A 198 8.96 4.73 22.81
CA ALA A 198 9.11 5.36 21.50
C ALA A 198 9.54 4.32 20.45
N THR A 199 8.79 4.27 19.34
CA THR A 199 9.18 3.43 18.20
C THR A 199 10.02 4.27 17.25
N ARG A 200 11.26 3.84 17.02
CA ARG A 200 12.13 4.46 16.01
C ARG A 200 11.77 3.93 14.62
N TYR A 201 11.54 4.83 13.69
CA TYR A 201 11.33 4.52 12.28
C TYR A 201 12.52 4.97 11.45
N CYS A 202 12.91 4.13 10.51
CA CYS A 202 13.85 4.48 9.44
C CYS A 202 13.08 4.55 8.12
N ILE A 203 12.85 5.75 7.63
CA ILE A 203 12.10 5.99 6.39
C ILE A 203 13.08 6.05 5.23
N LEU A 204 12.97 5.10 4.31
CA LEU A 204 13.68 5.09 3.03
C LEU A 204 13.01 6.10 2.09
N GLU A 205 13.64 7.25 1.91
CA GLU A 205 13.16 8.33 1.05
C GLU A 205 13.44 8.00 -0.42
N ARG A 206 12.65 8.62 -1.30
CA ARG A 206 12.87 8.60 -2.75
C ARG A 206 13.97 9.62 -3.10
N ASP A 207 13.79 10.84 -2.63
CA ASP A 207 14.68 11.98 -2.91
C ASP A 207 15.37 12.48 -1.65
N SER A 208 16.51 13.12 -1.84
CA SER A 208 17.22 13.83 -0.78
C SER A 208 16.38 15.00 -0.28
N LYS A 209 15.82 14.87 0.92
CA LYS A 209 15.19 15.94 1.69
C LYS A 209 16.21 16.62 2.59
N PRO A 210 15.96 17.88 3.03
CA PRO A 210 16.86 18.59 3.94
C PRO A 210 17.21 17.80 5.23
N GLU A 211 16.26 17.00 5.72
CA GLU A 211 16.42 16.19 6.94
C GLU A 211 16.90 14.76 6.67
N SER A 212 16.99 14.36 5.40
CA SER A 212 17.44 13.01 5.03
C SER A 212 18.96 12.92 5.02
N VAL A 213 19.48 11.79 5.47
CA VAL A 213 20.91 11.48 5.42
C VAL A 213 21.11 10.35 4.42
N GLN A 214 22.13 10.46 3.58
CA GLN A 214 22.49 9.37 2.67
C GLN A 214 22.90 8.14 3.48
N SER A 215 22.06 7.12 3.48
CA SER A 215 22.37 5.86 4.17
C SER A 215 23.11 4.93 3.21
N PRO A 216 24.11 4.17 3.68
CA PRO A 216 24.79 3.18 2.87
C PRO A 216 23.82 2.03 2.50
N SER A 217 24.19 1.25 1.49
CA SER A 217 23.47 0.01 1.16
C SER A 217 23.44 -0.91 2.38
N ARG A 218 22.27 -1.47 2.69
CA ARG A 218 22.06 -2.31 3.88
C ARG A 218 21.06 -3.42 3.59
N ARG A 219 21.16 -4.50 4.35
CA ARG A 219 20.13 -5.53 4.36
C ARG A 219 19.02 -5.10 5.31
N VAL A 220 17.79 -5.20 4.85
CA VAL A 220 16.58 -4.90 5.61
C VAL A 220 15.80 -6.19 5.75
N THR A 221 15.39 -6.51 6.96
CA THR A 221 14.54 -7.66 7.23
C THR A 221 13.09 -7.35 6.85
N PHE A 222 12.38 -8.32 6.27
CA PHE A 222 10.99 -8.10 5.86
C PHE A 222 9.99 -8.08 7.02
N TYR A 223 10.34 -8.73 8.13
CA TYR A 223 9.37 -9.16 9.15
C TYR A 223 9.73 -8.75 10.57
N ASP A 224 11.00 -8.42 10.81
CA ASP A 224 11.53 -8.14 12.14
C ASP A 224 11.90 -6.67 12.28
N GLN A 225 12.08 -6.24 13.53
CA GLN A 225 12.81 -5.01 13.77
C GLN A 225 14.25 -5.20 13.33
N GLU A 226 14.84 -4.14 12.78
CA GLU A 226 16.26 -4.14 12.46
C GLU A 226 17.10 -4.38 13.71
N ALA A 227 18.38 -4.70 13.55
CA ALA A 227 19.28 -4.96 14.68
C ALA A 227 19.36 -3.77 15.68
N ASP A 228 19.04 -2.56 15.22
CA ASP A 228 18.97 -1.34 16.02
C ASP A 228 17.59 -1.07 16.65
N GLY A 229 16.64 -1.98 16.48
CA GLY A 229 15.26 -1.87 16.94
C GLY A 229 14.36 -0.99 16.07
N SER A 230 14.88 -0.42 14.98
CA SER A 230 14.08 0.45 14.11
C SER A 230 13.15 -0.32 13.18
N VAL A 231 12.03 0.31 12.83
CA VAL A 231 11.09 -0.18 11.83
C VAL A 231 11.37 0.50 10.50
N THR A 232 11.69 -0.27 9.46
CA THR A 232 11.93 0.27 8.12
C THR A 232 10.60 0.58 7.42
N LEU A 233 10.48 1.80 6.90
CA LEU A 233 9.35 2.25 6.11
C LEU A 233 9.82 2.66 4.71
N TRP A 234 9.01 2.39 3.69
CA TRP A 234 9.22 2.87 2.33
C TRP A 234 8.32 4.08 2.10
N ARG A 235 8.92 5.22 1.75
CA ARG A 235 8.15 6.33 1.22
C ARG A 235 7.88 6.09 -0.27
N ILE A 236 6.60 6.00 -0.63
CA ILE A 236 6.12 5.72 -1.98
C ILE A 236 5.03 6.77 -2.32
N PRO A 237 5.42 7.96 -2.79
CA PRO A 237 4.46 9.00 -3.18
C PRO A 237 3.65 8.56 -4.40
N ASN A 238 2.59 9.32 -4.72
CA ASN A 238 1.73 9.12 -5.90
C ASN A 238 1.05 7.73 -5.95
N ARG A 239 0.95 7.03 -4.83
CA ARG A 239 0.21 5.77 -4.71
C ARG A 239 -0.87 5.93 -3.66
N SER A 240 -2.08 5.51 -4.01
CA SER A 240 -3.23 5.50 -3.11
C SER A 240 -2.96 4.63 -1.87
N PRO A 241 -2.87 5.24 -0.66
CA PRO A 241 -2.78 4.46 0.57
C PRO A 241 -4.01 3.58 0.80
N GLY A 242 -5.17 4.02 0.32
CA GLY A 242 -6.41 3.25 0.32
C GLY A 242 -6.34 1.99 -0.53
N ALA A 243 -5.80 2.06 -1.74
CA ALA A 243 -5.62 0.91 -2.62
C ALA A 243 -4.68 -0.12 -1.99
N LEU A 244 -3.59 0.34 -1.38
CA LEU A 244 -2.65 -0.50 -0.64
C LEU A 244 -3.30 -1.15 0.59
N LEU A 245 -4.10 -0.41 1.36
CA LEU A 245 -4.87 -0.96 2.47
C LEU A 245 -5.88 -2.02 2.00
N GLY A 246 -6.61 -1.74 0.93
CA GLY A 246 -7.58 -2.68 0.35
C GLY A 246 -6.93 -3.95 -0.15
N ASN A 247 -5.71 -3.85 -0.69
CA ASN A 247 -4.94 -5.04 -1.01
C ASN A 247 -4.49 -5.82 0.24
N ALA A 248 -4.09 -5.14 1.31
CA ALA A 248 -3.75 -5.81 2.56
C ALA A 248 -4.95 -6.54 3.19
N ASP A 249 -6.15 -5.94 3.10
CA ASP A 249 -7.42 -6.53 3.54
C ASP A 249 -7.71 -7.85 2.79
N THR A 250 -7.61 -7.84 1.46
CA THR A 250 -7.83 -9.06 0.65
C THR A 250 -6.74 -10.11 0.75
N ALA A 251 -5.52 -9.72 1.15
CA ALA A 251 -4.40 -10.64 1.29
C ALA A 251 -4.51 -11.55 2.54
N TRP A 252 -5.37 -11.24 3.52
CA TRP A 252 -5.45 -11.95 4.81
C TRP A 252 -4.11 -11.93 5.55
N VAL A 253 -3.63 -10.73 5.87
CA VAL A 253 -2.42 -10.54 6.66
C VAL A 253 -2.44 -11.31 8.00
N ALA A 254 -1.30 -11.89 8.40
CA ALA A 254 -1.23 -12.72 9.60
C ALA A 254 -0.96 -11.91 10.88
N LYS A 255 -1.82 -12.05 11.89
CA LYS A 255 -1.59 -11.49 13.24
C LYS A 255 -0.27 -11.93 13.89
N ALA A 256 0.15 -13.17 13.63
CA ALA A 256 1.34 -13.75 14.25
C ALA A 256 2.66 -13.08 13.84
N ALA A 257 2.70 -12.42 12.67
CA ALA A 257 3.92 -11.78 12.19
C ALA A 257 4.26 -10.51 12.97
N ASN A 258 3.29 -9.60 13.14
CA ASN A 258 3.44 -8.43 13.98
C ASN A 258 2.08 -8.07 14.63
N PRO A 259 1.83 -8.55 15.87
CA PRO A 259 0.54 -8.34 16.54
C PRO A 259 0.18 -6.87 16.72
N THR A 260 1.17 -5.99 16.94
CA THR A 260 0.96 -4.57 17.16
C THR A 260 0.40 -3.89 15.92
N VAL A 261 1.06 -4.10 14.78
CA VAL A 261 0.61 -3.60 13.48
C VAL A 261 -0.76 -4.17 13.14
N PHE A 262 -0.94 -5.49 13.28
CA PHE A 262 -2.19 -6.17 12.98
C PHE A 262 -3.36 -5.60 13.79
N ASN A 263 -3.16 -5.38 15.09
CA ASN A 263 -4.22 -4.83 15.94
C ASN A 263 -4.64 -3.42 15.51
N VAL A 264 -3.71 -2.56 15.08
CA VAL A 264 -4.05 -1.22 14.58
C VAL A 264 -4.79 -1.30 13.26
N PHE A 265 -4.33 -2.17 12.36
CA PHE A 265 -4.96 -2.46 11.08
C PHE A 265 -6.40 -2.98 11.25
N ASP A 266 -6.59 -4.02 12.05
CA ASP A 266 -7.91 -4.61 12.33
C ASP A 266 -8.88 -3.60 12.94
N ASN A 267 -8.40 -2.77 13.88
CA ASN A 267 -9.20 -1.68 14.42
C ASN A 267 -9.60 -0.66 13.35
N LEU A 268 -8.70 -0.34 12.41
CA LEU A 268 -8.98 0.57 11.31
C LEU A 268 -10.02 -0.04 10.36
N LEU A 269 -9.86 -1.30 9.94
CA LEU A 269 -10.84 -2.00 9.11
C LEU A 269 -12.22 -2.04 9.77
N PHE A 270 -12.26 -2.34 11.07
CA PHE A 270 -13.50 -2.34 11.83
C PHE A 270 -14.13 -0.94 11.92
N ALA A 271 -13.33 0.10 12.11
CA ALA A 271 -13.82 1.47 12.13
C ALA A 271 -14.41 1.89 10.78
N LEU A 272 -13.72 1.54 9.69
CA LEU A 272 -14.10 1.82 8.31
C LEU A 272 -15.40 1.09 7.92
N SER A 273 -15.55 -0.19 8.30
CA SER A 273 -16.71 -1.00 7.94
C SER A 273 -17.93 -0.80 8.85
N SER A 274 -17.71 -0.62 10.15
CA SER A 274 -18.77 -0.80 11.16
C SER A 274 -19.02 0.43 12.04
N ARG A 275 -18.08 1.39 12.09
CA ARG A 275 -18.20 2.56 13.00
C ARG A 275 -18.31 3.92 12.30
N ARG A 276 -18.47 3.95 10.98
CA ARG A 276 -18.73 5.19 10.24
C ARG A 276 -20.14 5.75 10.47
N GLY A 277 -21.07 4.97 11.04
CA GLY A 277 -22.47 5.39 11.19
C GLY A 277 -23.16 5.72 9.87
N LEU A 278 -22.65 5.16 8.76
CA LEU A 278 -23.25 5.23 7.44
C LEU A 278 -24.23 4.06 7.25
N PRO A 279 -25.28 4.22 6.43
CA PRO A 279 -26.17 3.12 6.08
C PRO A 279 -25.41 1.95 5.44
N SER A 280 -25.93 0.73 5.64
CA SER A 280 -25.41 -0.45 4.94
C SER A 280 -25.44 -0.23 3.43
N GLY A 281 -24.31 -0.49 2.76
CA GLY A 281 -24.18 -0.34 1.32
C GLY A 281 -24.08 1.10 0.82
N PHE A 282 -23.81 2.07 1.72
CA PHE A 282 -23.57 3.47 1.36
C PHE A 282 -22.60 3.60 0.19
N VAL A 283 -22.93 4.52 -0.71
CA VAL A 283 -22.15 4.84 -1.91
C VAL A 283 -21.92 6.35 -1.90
N PRO A 284 -20.66 6.82 -1.96
CA PRO A 284 -20.38 8.24 -2.11
C PRO A 284 -21.03 8.83 -3.36
N GLU A 285 -21.20 10.15 -3.36
CA GLU A 285 -21.68 10.89 -4.52
C GLU A 285 -20.74 10.65 -5.71
N GLY A 286 -21.28 10.23 -6.86
CA GLY A 286 -20.49 9.71 -8.00
C GLY A 286 -20.71 8.22 -8.33
N GLY A 287 -21.43 7.48 -7.47
CA GLY A 287 -21.95 6.14 -7.78
C GLY A 287 -20.95 4.99 -7.62
N ARG A 288 -21.44 3.74 -7.66
CA ARG A 288 -20.58 2.55 -7.65
C ARG A 288 -20.01 2.39 -9.05
N LYS A 289 -18.72 2.65 -9.22
CA LYS A 289 -18.00 2.12 -10.38
C LYS A 289 -17.94 0.60 -10.24
N SER A 290 -18.40 -0.12 -11.26
CA SER A 290 -18.17 -1.55 -11.39
C SER A 290 -16.81 -1.79 -12.05
N TRP A 291 -16.18 -2.94 -11.81
CA TRP A 291 -14.94 -3.29 -12.53
C TRP A 291 -15.13 -3.27 -14.06
N ALA A 292 -16.33 -3.63 -14.54
CA ALA A 292 -16.66 -3.64 -15.95
C ALA A 292 -16.74 -2.23 -16.57
N ASP A 293 -16.86 -1.18 -15.74
CA ASP A 293 -16.87 0.21 -16.21
C ASP A 293 -15.46 0.65 -16.67
N PHE A 294 -14.42 -0.05 -16.20
CA PHE A 294 -13.04 0.12 -16.64
C PHE A 294 -12.76 -0.89 -17.74
N GLY A 295 -13.26 -0.59 -18.95
CA GLY A 295 -12.87 -1.37 -20.13
C GLY A 295 -11.34 -1.42 -20.24
N ARG A 296 -10.76 -2.60 -20.54
CA ARG A 296 -9.35 -2.68 -20.95
C ARG A 296 -9.23 -1.80 -22.20
N LYS A 297 -8.42 -0.74 -22.12
CA LYS A 297 -8.10 0.09 -23.29
C LYS A 297 -7.09 -0.63 -24.17
#